data_AF-A0A6A4UVR0-F1
#
_entry.id   AF-A0A6A4UVR0-F1
#
_cell.length_a   1.000
_cell.length_b   1.000
_cell.length_c   1.000
_cell.angle_alpha   90.00
_cell.angle_beta   90.00
_cell.angle_gamma   90.00
#
_symmetry.space_group_name_H-M   'P 1'
#
loop_
_entity.id
_entity.type
_entity.pdbx_description
1 polymer ?
#
loop_
_entity_poly.entity_id
_entity_poly.type
_entity_poly.pdbx_seq_one_letter_code
_entity_poly.pdbx_strand_id
1 'polypeptide(L)'
;MKRGPGRCPRVERPSRLIEREMRAAARIVTGCPRSTPTHAVMAEARLAPMEERKKVLAARLLGRALALPPTDPLRRTAEASAPSRLSSVRGWRTLGRQMLAEVEVTAPIEPVLPPRIPPWERGGNVTFCLDVGPLRTGATEGEKIRAATRHLAALPQRATWLWTDGSVEGGVKDGGSGAVVIWSDGEEEDLKTPAGRHCSSYRAEMLALASGLEHLLDNPRDRDIPIVICTDSPGTARNRATGSTSATSGGAADIRGSTTPGGAATTTTAASASCAVA
;
A
#
# COMPACT_ATOMS: atom_id res chain seq x y z
N MET A 1 52.59 -45.23 13.52
CA MET A 1 51.84 -44.36 12.58
C MET A 1 50.90 -43.46 13.38
N LYS A 2 51.22 -42.18 13.54
CA LYS A 2 50.35 -41.20 14.22
C LYS A 2 49.25 -40.76 13.24
N ARG A 3 47.98 -41.06 13.53
CA ARG A 3 46.84 -40.48 12.81
C ARG A 3 46.77 -39.00 13.17
N GLY A 4 46.89 -38.12 12.17
CA GLY A 4 46.76 -36.67 12.35
C GLY A 4 45.34 -36.30 12.81
N PRO A 5 45.18 -35.18 13.56
CA PRO A 5 43.87 -34.76 14.04
C PRO A 5 42.95 -34.46 12.86
N GLY A 6 41.81 -35.16 12.83
CA GLY A 6 40.77 -34.97 11.83
C GLY A 6 40.33 -33.51 11.83
N ARG A 7 40.39 -32.84 10.67
CA ARG A 7 39.77 -31.52 10.50
C ARG A 7 38.29 -31.67 10.80
N CYS A 8 37.78 -30.91 11.77
CA CYS A 8 36.33 -30.75 11.93
C CYS A 8 35.74 -30.34 10.58
N PRO A 9 34.65 -30.99 10.11
CA PRO A 9 34.00 -30.58 8.87
C PRO A 9 33.60 -29.12 8.99
N ARG A 10 33.97 -28.32 8.00
CA ARG A 10 33.55 -26.92 7.91
C ARG A 10 32.03 -26.93 7.86
N VAL A 11 31.38 -26.47 8.92
CA VAL A 11 29.93 -26.27 8.93
C VAL A 11 29.63 -25.26 7.81
N GLU A 12 29.06 -25.73 6.70
CA GLU A 12 28.61 -24.85 5.64
C GLU A 12 27.56 -23.91 6.22
N ARG A 13 27.68 -22.60 5.93
CA ARG A 13 26.68 -21.64 6.37
C ARG A 13 25.32 -22.05 5.77
N PRO A 14 24.23 -22.10 6.57
CA PRO A 14 22.91 -22.54 6.08
C PRO A 14 22.45 -21.86 4.78
N SER A 15 22.83 -20.60 4.54
CA SER A 15 22.48 -19.89 3.30
C SER A 15 23.07 -20.53 2.04
N ARG A 16 24.30 -21.06 2.11
CA ARG A 16 24.98 -21.70 0.96
C ARG A 16 24.32 -23.01 0.57
N LEU A 17 23.83 -23.76 1.56
CA LEU A 17 23.09 -24.99 1.35
C LEU A 17 21.78 -24.68 0.62
N ILE A 18 20.99 -23.75 1.13
CA ILE A 18 19.73 -23.33 0.50
C ILE A 18 19.96 -22.84 -0.93
N GLU A 19 21.03 -22.07 -1.16
CA GLU A 19 21.32 -21.56 -2.49
C GLU A 19 21.73 -22.67 -3.48
N ARG A 20 22.42 -23.72 -3.00
CA ARG A 20 22.73 -24.90 -3.81
C ARG A 20 21.45 -25.64 -4.24
N GLU A 21 20.55 -25.88 -3.29
CA GLU A 21 19.28 -26.57 -3.57
C GLU A 21 18.37 -25.73 -4.49
N MET A 22 18.33 -24.40 -4.30
CA MET A 22 17.60 -23.50 -5.20
C MET A 22 18.13 -23.57 -6.63
N ARG A 23 19.45 -23.63 -6.83
CA ARG A 23 20.04 -23.76 -8.17
C ARG A 23 19.71 -25.10 -8.81
N ALA A 24 19.69 -26.18 -8.02
CA ALA A 24 19.29 -27.50 -8.50
C ALA A 24 17.82 -27.49 -8.96
N ALA A 25 16.92 -26.93 -8.13
CA ALA A 25 15.51 -26.76 -8.47
C ALA A 25 15.31 -25.87 -9.72
N ALA A 26 16.03 -24.75 -9.82
CA ALA A 26 15.97 -23.85 -10.96
C ALA A 26 16.31 -24.59 -12.26
N ARG A 27 17.35 -25.42 -12.28
CA ARG A 27 17.70 -26.23 -13.46
C ARG A 27 16.63 -27.22 -13.87
N ILE A 28 15.96 -27.83 -12.89
CA ILE A 28 14.87 -28.77 -13.16
C ILE A 28 13.70 -28.03 -13.82
N VAL A 29 13.33 -26.85 -13.29
CA VAL A 29 12.21 -26.05 -13.81
C VAL A 29 12.50 -25.49 -15.20
N THR A 30 13.72 -25.00 -15.43
CA THR A 30 14.09 -24.37 -16.71
C THR A 30 14.57 -25.37 -17.77
N GLY A 31 14.85 -26.63 -17.39
CA GLY A 31 15.45 -27.63 -18.28
C GLY A 31 16.87 -27.30 -18.74
N CYS A 32 17.54 -26.31 -18.14
CA CYS A 32 18.87 -25.88 -18.58
C CYS A 32 19.93 -26.98 -18.35
N PRO A 33 20.78 -27.30 -19.36
CA PRO A 33 21.87 -28.24 -19.21
C PRO A 33 22.82 -27.89 -18.07
N ARG A 34 23.54 -28.89 -17.53
CA ARG A 34 24.51 -28.69 -16.44
C ARG A 34 25.61 -27.66 -16.78
N SER A 35 25.96 -27.52 -18.06
CA SER A 35 26.94 -26.54 -18.56
C SER A 35 26.45 -25.09 -18.53
N THR A 36 25.13 -24.85 -18.45
CA THR A 36 24.59 -23.48 -18.44
C THR A 36 25.10 -22.72 -17.21
N PRO A 37 25.61 -21.48 -17.37
CA PRO A 37 26.07 -20.65 -16.26
C PRO A 37 24.97 -20.44 -15.22
N THR A 38 25.35 -20.48 -13.93
CA THR A 38 24.39 -20.36 -12.82
C THR A 38 23.57 -19.08 -12.87
N HIS A 39 24.17 -17.94 -13.22
CA HIS A 39 23.45 -16.67 -13.30
C HIS A 39 22.37 -16.71 -14.39
N ALA A 40 22.64 -17.36 -15.53
CA ALA A 40 21.67 -17.52 -16.62
C ALA A 40 20.51 -18.43 -16.21
N VAL A 41 20.78 -19.56 -15.53
CA VAL A 41 19.72 -20.44 -15.01
C VAL A 41 18.83 -19.71 -14.01
N MET A 42 19.43 -18.94 -13.09
CA MET A 42 18.67 -18.19 -12.09
C MET A 42 17.83 -17.09 -12.73
N ALA A 43 18.35 -16.39 -13.75
CA ALA A 43 17.62 -15.39 -14.51
C ALA A 43 16.44 -16.00 -15.27
N GLU A 44 16.66 -17.12 -15.97
CA GLU A 44 15.61 -17.86 -16.70
C GLU A 44 14.50 -18.34 -15.75
N ALA A 45 14.88 -18.85 -14.57
CA ALA A 45 13.94 -19.25 -13.53
C ALA A 45 13.26 -18.07 -12.81
N ARG A 46 13.63 -16.82 -13.13
CA ARG A 46 13.21 -15.59 -12.44
C ARG A 46 13.47 -15.63 -10.93
N LEU A 47 14.57 -16.26 -10.51
CA LEU A 47 14.98 -16.39 -9.12
C LEU A 47 16.16 -15.47 -8.81
N ALA A 48 16.03 -14.67 -7.75
CA ALA A 48 17.14 -13.90 -7.22
C ALA A 48 18.07 -14.76 -6.34
N PRO A 49 19.39 -14.45 -6.30
CA PRO A 49 20.32 -15.09 -5.37
C PRO A 49 19.88 -14.97 -3.90
N MET A 50 20.23 -15.95 -3.08
CA MET A 50 19.75 -16.02 -1.70
C MET A 50 20.27 -14.88 -0.82
N GLU A 51 21.48 -14.41 -1.05
CA GLU A 51 22.01 -13.25 -0.31
C GLU A 51 21.21 -11.97 -0.62
N GLU A 52 20.75 -11.77 -1.86
CA GLU A 52 19.88 -10.63 -2.20
C GLU A 52 18.48 -10.79 -1.60
N ARG A 53 17.90 -12.00 -1.68
CA ARG A 53 16.60 -12.28 -1.04
C ARG A 53 16.64 -12.01 0.46
N LYS A 54 17.74 -12.37 1.13
CA LYS A 54 17.95 -12.12 2.55
C LYS A 54 17.94 -10.63 2.88
N LYS A 55 18.59 -9.77 2.08
CA LYS A 55 18.56 -8.31 2.26
C LYS A 55 17.14 -7.76 2.13
N VAL A 56 16.43 -8.17 1.07
CA VAL A 56 15.04 -7.74 0.81
C VAL A 56 14.11 -8.17 1.95
N LEU A 57 14.23 -9.41 2.43
CA LEU A 57 13.42 -9.90 3.55
C LEU A 57 13.73 -9.15 4.85
N ALA A 58 15.00 -8.83 5.12
CA ALA A 58 15.39 -8.04 6.27
C ALA A 58 14.82 -6.61 6.21
N ALA A 59 14.89 -5.97 5.05
CA ALA A 59 14.30 -4.64 4.82
C ALA A 59 12.77 -4.68 5.00
N ARG A 60 12.08 -5.68 4.44
CA ARG A 60 10.62 -5.85 4.59
C ARG A 60 10.22 -6.09 6.04
N LEU A 61 10.95 -6.95 6.76
CA LEU A 61 10.69 -7.20 8.18
C LEU A 61 10.88 -5.93 9.00
N LEU A 62 11.94 -5.17 8.72
CA LEU A 62 12.18 -3.88 9.36
C LEU A 62 11.09 -2.87 9.06
N GLY A 63 10.69 -2.73 7.80
CA GLY A 63 9.56 -1.90 7.39
C GLY A 63 8.29 -2.23 8.16
N ARG A 64 7.90 -3.51 8.16
CA ARG A 64 6.71 -3.98 8.89
C ARG A 64 6.80 -3.73 10.39
N ALA A 65 7.95 -3.96 11.00
CA ALA A 65 8.14 -3.75 12.42
C ALA A 65 8.05 -2.27 12.82
N LEU A 66 8.62 -1.38 12.01
CA LEU A 66 8.56 0.07 12.24
C LEU A 66 7.16 0.66 12.00
N ALA A 67 6.37 0.02 11.14
CA ALA A 67 4.98 0.39 10.90
C ALA A 67 4.04 0.07 12.10
N LEU A 68 4.41 -0.84 13.00
CA LEU A 68 3.54 -1.21 14.13
C LEU A 68 3.34 -0.05 15.12
N PRO A 69 2.34 -0.11 16.01
CA PRO A 69 2.19 0.90 17.07
C PRO A 69 3.42 0.99 17.99
N PRO A 70 3.75 2.16 18.57
CA PRO A 70 4.91 2.32 19.46
C PRO A 70 4.90 1.40 20.69
N THR A 71 3.71 0.98 21.12
CA THR A 71 3.53 0.05 22.24
C THR A 71 3.94 -1.38 21.89
N ASP A 72 4.04 -1.74 20.61
CA ASP A 72 4.34 -3.11 20.16
C ASP A 72 5.79 -3.52 20.47
N PRO A 73 6.03 -4.68 21.08
CA PRO A 73 7.38 -5.15 21.42
C PRO A 73 8.29 -5.35 20.20
N LEU A 74 7.73 -5.70 19.03
CA LEU A 74 8.49 -5.86 17.79
C LEU A 74 8.96 -4.51 17.25
N ARG A 75 8.15 -3.45 17.35
CA ARG A 75 8.58 -2.08 17.01
C ARG A 75 9.70 -1.62 17.92
N ARG A 76 9.57 -1.77 19.24
CA ARG A 76 10.64 -1.42 20.20
C ARG A 76 11.93 -2.17 19.89
N THR A 77 11.82 -3.46 19.54
CA THR A 77 12.98 -4.27 19.13
C THR A 77 13.60 -3.73 17.85
N ALA A 78 12.80 -3.35 16.87
CA ALA A 78 13.25 -2.78 15.59
C ALA A 78 14.00 -1.47 15.80
N GLU A 79 13.46 -0.57 16.62
CA GLU A 79 14.01 0.74 16.95
C GLU A 79 15.29 0.61 17.79
N ALA A 80 15.33 -0.34 18.72
CA ALA A 80 16.49 -0.56 19.58
C ALA A 80 17.77 -0.78 18.77
N SER A 81 18.83 -0.11 19.21
CA SER A 81 20.21 -0.39 18.79
C SER A 81 20.85 -1.28 19.85
N ALA A 82 21.25 -2.48 19.46
CA ALA A 82 21.97 -3.39 20.35
C ALA A 82 23.24 -3.86 19.65
N PRO A 83 24.41 -3.80 20.30
CA PRO A 83 25.65 -4.28 19.72
C PRO A 83 25.55 -5.78 19.46
N SER A 84 25.94 -6.22 18.27
CA SER A 84 26.07 -7.64 17.98
C SER A 84 27.29 -8.18 18.72
N ARG A 85 27.11 -9.21 19.57
CA ARG A 85 28.22 -9.89 20.25
C ARG A 85 29.25 -10.47 19.26
N LEU A 86 28.82 -10.83 18.04
CA LEU A 86 29.68 -11.36 16.98
C LEU A 86 29.64 -10.42 15.77
N SER A 87 30.81 -9.93 15.35
CA SER A 87 30.96 -9.06 14.17
C SER A 87 30.49 -9.72 12.85
N SER A 88 30.50 -11.06 12.81
CA SER A 88 30.09 -11.86 11.65
C SER A 88 28.57 -12.06 11.53
N VAL A 89 27.80 -11.75 12.57
CA VAL A 89 26.35 -11.95 12.62
C VAL A 89 25.65 -10.61 12.53
N ARG A 90 25.27 -10.22 11.30
CA ARG A 90 24.37 -9.08 11.08
C ARG A 90 22.92 -9.54 11.25
N GLY A 91 22.26 -9.03 12.28
CA GLY A 91 20.83 -9.25 12.48
C GLY A 91 19.99 -8.55 11.41
N TRP A 92 18.72 -8.95 11.28
CA TRP A 92 17.79 -8.38 10.31
C TRP A 92 17.62 -6.86 10.45
N ARG A 93 17.76 -6.31 11.66
CA ARG A 93 17.69 -4.86 11.92
C ARG A 93 18.81 -4.10 11.21
N THR A 94 20.05 -4.55 11.38
CA THR A 94 21.22 -3.91 10.77
C THR A 94 21.19 -4.06 9.26
N LEU A 95 20.89 -5.27 8.76
CA LEU A 95 20.82 -5.53 7.34
C LEU A 95 19.66 -4.77 6.67
N GLY A 96 18.52 -4.69 7.34
CA GLY A 96 17.36 -3.95 6.87
C GLY A 96 17.64 -2.46 6.78
N ARG A 97 18.29 -1.84 7.78
CA ARG A 97 18.65 -0.42 7.74
C ARG A 97 19.64 -0.12 6.61
N GLN A 98 20.64 -1.00 6.43
CA GLN A 98 21.59 -0.88 5.32
C GLN A 98 20.87 -0.94 3.97
N MET A 99 20.00 -1.93 3.79
CA MET A 99 19.25 -2.08 2.56
C MET A 99 18.31 -0.90 2.30
N LEU A 100 17.58 -0.42 3.30
CA LEU A 100 16.71 0.76 3.15
C LEU A 100 17.50 2.02 2.80
N ALA A 101 18.69 2.20 3.39
CA ALA A 101 19.59 3.29 3.04
C ALA A 101 20.15 3.15 1.61
N GLU A 102 20.53 1.94 1.19
CA GLU A 102 20.99 1.64 -0.17
C GLU A 102 19.94 1.95 -1.24
N VAL A 103 18.66 1.78 -0.92
CA VAL A 103 17.55 2.15 -1.82
C VAL A 103 16.95 3.53 -1.54
N GLU A 104 17.62 4.34 -0.73
CA GLU A 104 17.23 5.72 -0.40
C GLU A 104 15.80 5.85 0.17
N VAL A 105 15.27 4.76 0.76
CA VAL A 105 13.99 4.77 1.46
C VAL A 105 14.20 5.42 2.82
N THR A 106 13.81 6.70 2.90
CA THR A 106 13.92 7.52 4.10
C THR A 106 12.55 7.66 4.77
N ALA A 107 12.55 7.58 6.11
CA ALA A 107 11.36 7.58 6.99
C ALA A 107 10.52 8.88 6.88
N PRO A 108 9.23 8.88 7.29
CA PRO A 108 8.55 7.84 8.08
C PRO A 108 8.00 6.69 7.25
N ILE A 109 8.27 5.47 7.72
CA ILE A 109 7.53 4.29 7.28
C ILE A 109 6.11 4.44 7.79
N GLU A 110 5.14 4.30 6.90
CA GLU A 110 3.75 4.50 7.24
C GLU A 110 3.28 3.51 8.30
N PRO A 111 2.48 3.97 9.27
CA PRO A 111 1.97 3.09 10.31
C PRO A 111 0.99 2.07 9.74
N VAL A 112 0.98 0.87 10.32
CA VAL A 112 -0.10 -0.09 10.15
C VAL A 112 -1.36 0.55 10.73
N LEU A 113 -2.42 0.55 9.95
CA LEU A 113 -3.72 1.08 10.36
C LEU A 113 -4.21 0.39 11.65
N PRO A 114 -4.92 1.13 12.53
CA PRO A 114 -5.48 0.55 13.75
C PRO A 114 -6.38 -0.65 13.44
N PRO A 115 -6.59 -1.55 14.42
CA PRO A 115 -7.46 -2.70 14.25
C PRO A 115 -8.85 -2.26 13.79
N ARG A 116 -9.42 -3.05 12.87
CA ARG A 116 -10.71 -2.76 12.24
C ARG A 116 -11.78 -2.56 13.31
N ILE A 117 -12.66 -1.59 13.07
CA ILE A 117 -13.97 -1.57 13.72
C ILE A 117 -14.64 -2.91 13.41
N PRO A 118 -15.04 -3.70 14.44
CA PRO A 118 -15.68 -4.98 14.22
C PRO A 118 -16.92 -4.85 13.33
N PRO A 119 -17.26 -5.88 12.53
CA PRO A 119 -18.37 -5.80 11.58
C PRO A 119 -19.74 -5.62 12.25
N TRP A 120 -19.86 -5.92 13.55
CA TRP A 120 -21.06 -5.71 14.34
C TRP A 120 -21.16 -4.30 14.96
N GLU A 121 -20.08 -3.52 14.94
CA GLU A 121 -20.12 -2.12 15.31
C GLU A 121 -20.55 -1.30 14.09
N ARG A 122 -21.66 -0.58 14.24
CA ARG A 122 -22.13 0.33 13.19
C ARG A 122 -21.11 1.46 13.06
N GLY A 123 -20.42 1.50 11.92
CA GLY A 123 -19.75 2.72 11.49
C GLY A 123 -20.77 3.87 11.39
N GLY A 124 -20.30 5.11 11.51
CA GLY A 124 -21.16 6.31 11.45
C GLY A 124 -21.95 6.46 10.14
N ASN A 125 -22.45 7.68 9.88
CA ASN A 125 -23.33 8.00 8.75
C ASN A 125 -22.65 7.96 7.37
N VAL A 126 -21.84 6.94 7.07
CA VAL A 126 -21.01 6.80 5.85
C VAL A 126 -21.51 5.63 5.01
N THR A 127 -21.89 5.90 3.76
CA THR A 127 -22.38 4.89 2.81
C THR A 127 -21.38 4.70 1.69
N PHE A 128 -20.81 3.49 1.54
CA PHE A 128 -19.94 3.17 0.41
C PHE A 128 -20.75 2.54 -0.72
N CYS A 129 -20.73 3.17 -1.88
CA CYS A 129 -21.22 2.57 -3.11
C CYS A 129 -20.04 2.13 -3.96
N LEU A 130 -20.05 0.90 -4.48
CA LEU A 130 -19.03 0.39 -5.41
C LEU A 130 -19.58 0.12 -6.80
N ASP A 131 -20.87 0.36 -6.99
CA ASP A 131 -21.61 0.02 -8.19
C ASP A 131 -22.18 1.29 -8.82
N VAL A 132 -21.88 1.48 -10.10
CA VAL A 132 -22.34 2.61 -10.91
C VAL A 132 -23.61 2.21 -11.71
N GLY A 133 -24.12 1.00 -11.47
CA GLY A 133 -25.30 0.42 -12.10
C GLY A 133 -24.95 -0.83 -12.91
N PRO A 134 -25.96 -1.61 -13.34
CA PRO A 134 -25.75 -2.86 -14.04
C PRO A 134 -25.05 -2.65 -15.38
N LEU A 135 -23.79 -3.06 -15.46
CA LEU A 135 -23.01 -3.09 -16.69
C LEU A 135 -22.76 -4.55 -17.09
N ARG A 136 -23.00 -4.86 -18.36
CA ARG A 136 -22.66 -6.17 -18.93
C ARG A 136 -21.14 -6.30 -19.08
N THR A 137 -20.64 -7.54 -19.00
CA THR A 137 -19.25 -7.83 -19.35
C THR A 137 -18.96 -7.38 -20.80
N GLY A 138 -17.90 -6.60 -21.01
CA GLY A 138 -17.58 -6.04 -22.32
C GLY A 138 -18.44 -4.83 -22.73
N ALA A 139 -19.07 -4.13 -21.78
CA ALA A 139 -19.80 -2.90 -22.06
C ALA A 139 -18.93 -1.88 -22.81
N THR A 140 -19.54 -1.18 -23.76
CA THR A 140 -18.86 -0.15 -24.55
C THR A 140 -18.58 1.09 -23.71
N GLU A 141 -17.62 1.92 -24.12
CA GLU A 141 -17.30 3.18 -23.44
C GLU A 141 -18.54 4.08 -23.31
N GLY A 142 -19.35 4.20 -24.36
CA GLY A 142 -20.61 4.97 -24.30
C GLY A 142 -21.64 4.39 -23.32
N GLU A 143 -21.73 3.06 -23.16
CA GLU A 143 -22.59 2.44 -22.15
C GLU A 143 -22.11 2.78 -20.73
N LYS A 144 -20.79 2.72 -20.52
CA LYS A 144 -20.15 3.05 -19.25
C LYS A 144 -20.34 4.52 -18.86
N ILE A 145 -20.12 5.45 -19.80
CA ILE A 145 -20.35 6.89 -19.60
C ILE A 145 -21.82 7.13 -19.22
N ARG A 146 -22.77 6.54 -19.95
CA ARG A 146 -24.21 6.70 -19.63
C ARG A 146 -24.57 6.17 -18.24
N ALA A 147 -24.00 5.05 -17.82
CA ALA A 147 -24.21 4.52 -16.47
C ALA A 147 -23.64 5.48 -15.41
N ALA A 148 -22.41 5.95 -15.60
CA ALA A 148 -21.76 6.92 -14.71
C ALA A 148 -22.52 8.23 -14.59
N THR A 149 -22.91 8.84 -15.72
CA THR A 149 -23.70 10.08 -15.72
C THR A 149 -25.03 9.89 -15.00
N ARG A 150 -25.73 8.77 -15.23
CA ARG A 150 -27.00 8.48 -14.53
C ARG A 150 -26.79 8.30 -13.03
N HIS A 151 -25.71 7.63 -12.64
CA HIS A 151 -25.37 7.44 -11.23
C HIS A 151 -25.07 8.77 -10.54
N LEU A 152 -24.22 9.60 -11.14
CA LEU A 152 -23.89 10.93 -10.62
C LEU A 152 -25.12 11.84 -10.51
N ALA A 153 -26.03 11.78 -11.49
CA ALA A 153 -27.30 12.52 -11.46
C ALA A 153 -28.27 12.05 -10.36
N ALA A 154 -28.14 10.81 -9.87
CA ALA A 154 -28.97 10.28 -8.80
C ALA A 154 -28.46 10.64 -7.39
N LEU A 155 -27.22 11.13 -7.28
CA LEU A 155 -26.63 11.60 -6.03
C LEU A 155 -27.20 12.97 -5.63
N PRO A 156 -27.08 13.39 -4.36
CA PRO A 156 -27.53 14.70 -3.93
C PRO A 156 -26.85 15.80 -4.76
N GLN A 157 -27.67 16.60 -5.47
CA GLN A 157 -27.14 17.66 -6.34
C GLN A 157 -26.68 18.88 -5.57
N ARG A 158 -27.27 19.13 -4.39
CA ARG A 158 -26.75 20.08 -3.40
C ARG A 158 -25.83 19.31 -2.44
N ALA A 159 -24.56 19.27 -2.78
CA ALA A 159 -23.51 18.55 -2.07
C ALA A 159 -22.17 19.27 -2.21
N THR A 160 -21.27 19.05 -1.25
CA THR A 160 -19.84 19.29 -1.45
C THR A 160 -19.25 18.06 -2.14
N TRP A 161 -18.61 18.25 -3.29
CA TRP A 161 -18.00 17.16 -4.06
C TRP A 161 -16.51 17.13 -3.85
N LEU A 162 -15.96 15.95 -3.59
CA LEU A 162 -14.53 15.69 -3.51
C LEU A 162 -14.15 14.64 -4.56
N TRP A 163 -13.36 15.02 -5.54
CA TRP A 163 -12.80 14.13 -6.54
C TRP A 163 -11.34 13.85 -6.19
N THR A 164 -10.92 12.60 -6.23
CA THR A 164 -9.55 12.21 -5.85
C THR A 164 -8.92 11.33 -6.90
N ASP A 165 -7.65 11.55 -7.21
CA ASP A 165 -6.86 10.75 -8.13
C ASP A 165 -5.37 10.71 -7.68
N GLY A 166 -4.75 9.54 -7.81
CA GLY A 166 -3.36 9.29 -7.46
C GLY A 166 -2.56 8.72 -8.64
N SER A 167 -1.49 9.42 -9.01
CA SER A 167 -0.61 8.99 -10.10
C SER A 167 0.78 8.58 -9.60
N VAL A 168 1.42 7.66 -10.32
CA VAL A 168 2.80 7.21 -10.07
C VAL A 168 3.52 6.96 -11.38
N GLU A 169 4.78 7.39 -11.45
CA GLU A 169 5.64 7.13 -12.60
C GLU A 169 6.17 5.69 -12.55
N GLY A 170 6.03 4.97 -13.67
CA GLY A 170 6.50 3.58 -13.79
C GLY A 170 5.93 2.61 -12.75
N GLY A 171 4.82 2.99 -12.09
CA GLY A 171 4.13 2.21 -11.06
C GLY A 171 4.74 2.23 -9.66
N VAL A 172 5.94 2.80 -9.48
CA VAL A 172 6.69 2.72 -8.20
C VAL A 172 7.50 3.96 -7.83
N LYS A 173 7.57 4.97 -8.71
CA LYS A 173 8.38 6.17 -8.51
C LYS A 173 7.54 7.45 -8.59
N ASP A 174 8.05 8.49 -7.94
CA ASP A 174 7.61 9.88 -8.09
C ASP A 174 6.10 10.02 -8.14
N GLY A 175 5.46 9.64 -7.03
CA GLY A 175 4.02 9.67 -6.91
C GLY A 175 3.48 11.07 -6.69
N GLY A 176 2.37 11.38 -7.36
CA GLY A 176 1.57 12.58 -7.15
C GLY A 176 0.19 12.23 -6.64
N SER A 177 -0.36 13.06 -5.76
CA SER A 177 -1.76 12.96 -5.35
C SER A 177 -2.47 14.27 -5.66
N GLY A 178 -3.69 14.16 -6.20
CA GLY A 178 -4.53 15.28 -6.58
C GLY A 178 -5.94 15.11 -6.03
N ALA A 179 -6.53 16.20 -5.57
CA ALA A 179 -7.94 16.23 -5.23
C ALA A 179 -8.56 17.55 -5.67
N VAL A 180 -9.84 17.51 -6.05
CA VAL A 180 -10.64 18.69 -6.40
C VAL A 180 -11.84 18.73 -5.48
N VAL A 181 -11.98 19.83 -4.74
CA VAL A 181 -13.15 20.10 -3.90
C VAL A 181 -14.04 21.10 -4.63
N ILE A 182 -15.32 20.77 -4.77
CA ILE A 182 -16.35 21.67 -5.29
C ILE A 182 -17.34 21.91 -4.16
N TRP A 183 -17.40 23.14 -3.66
CA TRP A 183 -18.29 23.56 -2.58
C TRP A 183 -19.74 23.72 -3.06
N SER A 184 -20.70 23.84 -2.14
CA SER A 184 -22.12 23.93 -2.49
C SER A 184 -22.52 25.22 -3.21
N ASP A 185 -21.69 26.25 -3.14
CA ASP A 185 -21.80 27.52 -3.89
C ASP A 185 -21.18 27.45 -5.29
N GLY A 186 -20.50 26.34 -5.62
CA GLY A 186 -19.84 26.12 -6.90
C GLY A 186 -18.37 26.55 -6.94
N GLU A 187 -17.80 27.06 -5.84
CA GLU A 187 -16.37 27.35 -5.76
C GLU A 187 -15.55 26.05 -5.84
N GLU A 188 -14.46 26.09 -6.59
CA GLU A 188 -13.59 24.94 -6.86
C GLU A 188 -12.18 25.16 -6.31
N GLU A 189 -11.65 24.16 -5.62
CA GLU A 189 -10.31 24.18 -5.05
C GLU A 189 -9.51 22.94 -5.45
N ASP A 190 -8.34 23.18 -6.06
CA ASP A 190 -7.36 22.16 -6.43
C ASP A 190 -6.36 21.91 -5.30
N LEU A 191 -6.25 20.64 -4.87
CA LEU A 191 -5.28 20.18 -3.89
C LEU A 191 -4.25 19.28 -4.57
N LYS A 192 -2.97 19.58 -4.35
CA LYS A 192 -1.85 18.80 -4.91
C LYS A 192 -0.83 18.53 -3.83
N THR A 193 -0.57 17.25 -3.57
CA THR A 193 0.38 16.83 -2.55
C THR A 193 1.36 15.82 -3.13
N PRO A 194 2.68 15.97 -2.92
CA PRO A 194 3.65 14.99 -3.35
C PRO A 194 3.46 13.69 -2.56
N ALA A 195 3.25 12.57 -3.28
CA ALA A 195 3.19 11.23 -2.71
C ALA A 195 4.59 10.58 -2.61
N GLY A 196 5.64 11.36 -2.81
CA GLY A 196 7.02 10.95 -2.55
C GLY A 196 7.64 10.07 -3.63
N ARG A 197 8.96 9.92 -3.54
CA ARG A 197 9.80 9.31 -4.56
C ARG A 197 9.59 7.79 -4.73
N HIS A 198 9.19 7.10 -3.67
CA HIS A 198 8.88 5.68 -3.69
C HIS A 198 7.42 5.49 -3.28
N CYS A 199 6.54 5.43 -4.28
CA CYS A 199 5.10 5.44 -4.07
C CYS A 199 4.44 4.36 -4.93
N SER A 200 3.49 3.63 -4.36
CA SER A 200 2.59 2.80 -5.16
C SER A 200 1.38 3.62 -5.60
N SER A 201 0.72 3.23 -6.70
CA SER A 201 -0.54 3.85 -7.14
C SER A 201 -1.55 3.91 -6.00
N TYR A 202 -1.73 2.81 -5.28
CA TYR A 202 -2.60 2.76 -4.11
C TYR A 202 -2.24 3.79 -3.01
N ARG A 203 -0.95 4.04 -2.78
CA ARG A 203 -0.53 5.04 -1.80
C ARG A 203 -0.85 6.46 -2.27
N ALA A 204 -0.62 6.76 -3.55
CA ALA A 204 -0.97 8.04 -4.14
C ALA A 204 -2.48 8.32 -4.02
N GLU A 205 -3.32 7.33 -4.33
CA GLU A 205 -4.78 7.37 -4.17
C GLU A 205 -5.20 7.65 -2.72
N MET A 206 -4.61 6.92 -1.77
CA MET A 206 -4.91 7.09 -0.35
C MET A 206 -4.50 8.47 0.15
N LEU A 207 -3.39 9.02 -0.34
CA LEU A 207 -2.94 10.35 0.01
C LEU A 207 -3.84 11.45 -0.58
N ALA A 208 -4.31 11.28 -1.81
CA ALA A 208 -5.27 12.19 -2.43
C ALA A 208 -6.54 12.31 -1.59
N LEU A 209 -7.07 11.16 -1.17
CA LEU A 209 -8.25 11.11 -0.33
C LEU A 209 -8.01 11.63 1.09
N ALA A 210 -6.87 11.31 1.71
CA ALA A 210 -6.51 11.87 3.02
C ALA A 210 -6.42 13.41 2.96
N SER A 211 -5.70 13.93 1.96
CA SER A 211 -5.51 15.37 1.77
C SER A 211 -6.83 16.09 1.54
N GLY A 212 -7.75 15.51 0.74
CA GLY A 212 -9.08 16.07 0.55
C GLY A 212 -9.92 16.08 1.83
N LEU A 213 -9.88 15.00 2.61
CA LEU A 213 -10.63 14.92 3.87
C LEU A 213 -10.09 15.86 4.94
N GLU A 214 -8.76 15.96 5.07
CA GLU A 214 -8.11 16.93 5.97
C GLU A 214 -8.51 18.36 5.59
N HIS A 215 -8.49 18.69 4.30
CA HIS A 215 -8.92 20.00 3.82
C HIS A 215 -10.39 20.32 4.17
N LEU A 216 -11.29 19.36 4.03
CA LEU A 216 -12.71 19.51 4.42
C LEU A 216 -12.88 19.69 5.94
N LEU A 217 -12.05 19.04 6.76
CA LEU A 217 -12.08 19.18 8.22
C LEU A 217 -11.56 20.56 8.66
N ASP A 218 -10.49 21.04 8.02
CA ASP A 218 -9.88 22.34 8.30
C ASP A 218 -10.73 23.51 7.79
N ASN A 219 -11.55 23.28 6.75
CA ASN A 219 -12.45 24.26 6.16
C ASN A 219 -13.90 23.81 6.31
N PRO A 220 -14.48 23.87 7.52
CA PRO A 220 -15.78 23.30 7.80
C PRO A 220 -16.91 24.22 7.31
N ARG A 221 -17.04 24.32 5.99
CA ARG A 221 -18.19 24.88 5.26
C ARG A 221 -19.27 23.81 5.12
N ASP A 222 -20.48 24.20 4.71
CA ASP A 222 -21.51 23.26 4.25
C ASP A 222 -21.85 22.10 5.22
N ARG A 223 -21.73 22.32 6.54
CA ARG A 223 -21.87 21.28 7.58
C ARG A 223 -23.22 20.55 7.57
N ASP A 224 -24.25 21.19 7.04
CA ASP A 224 -25.63 20.66 6.95
C ASP A 224 -25.93 20.01 5.60
N ILE A 225 -24.93 19.89 4.73
CA ILE A 225 -25.05 19.41 3.35
C ILE A 225 -24.24 18.12 3.21
N PRO A 226 -24.72 17.12 2.45
CA PRO A 226 -23.95 15.89 2.22
C PRO A 226 -22.63 16.17 1.49
N ILE A 227 -21.60 15.42 1.88
CA ILE A 227 -20.32 15.36 1.18
C ILE A 227 -20.31 14.10 0.31
N VAL A 228 -20.05 14.25 -0.98
CA VAL A 228 -19.92 13.17 -1.96
C VAL A 228 -18.45 13.05 -2.36
N ILE A 229 -17.90 11.84 -2.31
CA ILE A 229 -16.48 11.60 -2.59
C ILE A 229 -16.32 10.59 -3.73
N CYS A 230 -15.81 11.04 -4.87
CA CYS A 230 -15.57 10.23 -6.06
C CYS A 230 -14.10 9.80 -6.15
N THR A 231 -13.86 8.50 -6.31
CA THR A 231 -12.53 7.89 -6.49
C THR A 231 -12.61 6.77 -7.50
N ASP A 232 -11.66 6.72 -8.43
CA ASP A 232 -11.64 5.73 -9.50
C ASP A 232 -10.95 4.42 -9.09
N SER A 233 -10.28 4.39 -7.93
CA SER A 233 -9.50 3.27 -7.47
C SER A 233 -10.35 2.21 -6.74
N PRO A 234 -10.61 1.04 -7.35
CA PRO A 234 -11.47 0.00 -6.76
C PRO A 234 -10.85 -0.61 -5.49
N GLY A 235 -9.53 -0.55 -5.33
CA GLY A 235 -8.83 -0.98 -4.12
C GLY A 235 -9.12 -0.08 -2.92
N THR A 236 -9.15 1.24 -3.12
CA THR A 236 -9.45 2.25 -2.09
C THR A 236 -10.89 2.14 -1.62
N ALA A 237 -11.81 2.06 -2.57
CA ALA A 237 -13.24 1.94 -2.31
C ALA A 237 -13.58 0.58 -1.65
N ARG A 238 -13.04 -0.53 -2.16
CA ARG A 238 -13.28 -1.87 -1.62
C ARG A 238 -12.67 -2.04 -0.23
N ASN A 239 -11.44 -1.58 0.00
CA ASN A 239 -10.81 -1.66 1.32
C ASN A 239 -11.58 -0.86 2.38
N ARG A 240 -12.17 0.29 2.03
CA ARG A 240 -13.03 1.04 2.96
C ARG A 240 -14.41 0.41 3.16
N ALA A 241 -15.02 -0.13 2.11
CA ALA A 241 -16.32 -0.80 2.18
C ALA A 241 -16.29 -2.08 3.03
N THR A 242 -15.26 -2.92 2.85
CA THR A 242 -15.08 -4.17 3.60
C THR A 242 -14.34 -3.97 4.93
N GLY A 243 -13.86 -2.75 5.20
CA GLY A 243 -12.86 -2.51 6.24
C GLY A 243 -11.57 -3.30 6.04
N SER A 244 -11.32 -3.88 4.86
CA SER A 244 -10.19 -4.78 4.62
C SER A 244 -8.92 -4.03 4.28
N THR A 245 -7.90 -4.14 5.11
CA THR A 245 -6.53 -3.69 4.83
C THR A 245 -5.75 -4.79 4.12
N SER A 246 -6.00 -4.99 2.83
CA SER A 246 -5.07 -5.79 2.01
C SER A 246 -3.81 -5.00 1.63
N ALA A 247 -3.81 -3.68 1.81
CA ALA A 247 -2.66 -2.80 1.65
C ALA A 247 -2.25 -2.17 3.00
N THR A 248 -0.95 -2.23 3.27
CA THR A 248 -0.29 -1.91 4.55
C THR A 248 0.13 -0.44 4.67
N SER A 249 -0.48 0.46 3.89
CA SER A 249 -0.11 1.88 3.83
C SER A 249 -1.06 2.74 4.67
N GLY A 250 -0.47 3.55 5.56
CA GLY A 250 -1.10 4.28 6.67
C GLY A 250 -1.77 5.60 6.29
N GLY A 251 -2.12 5.81 5.02
CA GLY A 251 -2.82 7.01 4.54
C GLY A 251 -4.32 7.04 4.85
N ALA A 252 -4.86 6.10 5.64
CA ALA A 252 -6.27 6.10 6.04
C ALA A 252 -6.40 6.56 7.49
N ALA A 253 -6.53 7.87 7.72
CA ALA A 253 -7.15 8.32 8.96
C ALA A 253 -8.55 7.69 9.09
N ASP A 254 -8.90 7.23 10.29
CA ASP A 254 -10.16 6.58 10.58
C ASP A 254 -11.32 7.59 10.52
N ILE A 255 -11.90 7.74 9.33
CA ILE A 255 -13.08 8.59 9.06
C ILE A 255 -14.27 8.19 9.95
N ARG A 256 -14.33 6.93 10.41
CA ARG A 256 -15.43 6.46 11.26
C ARG A 256 -15.31 6.92 12.71
N GLY A 257 -14.11 7.29 13.17
CA GLY A 257 -13.86 7.74 14.54
C GLY A 257 -13.91 9.27 14.73
N SER A 258 -13.91 10.06 13.64
CA SER A 258 -13.87 11.54 13.71
C SER A 258 -15.26 12.21 13.64
N THR A 259 -16.34 11.45 13.52
CA THR A 259 -17.70 12.01 13.57
C THR A 259 -18.13 12.28 15.01
N THR A 260 -18.02 13.54 15.43
CA THR A 260 -18.69 14.08 16.62
C THR A 260 -20.19 13.77 16.55
N PRO A 261 -20.84 13.32 17.65
CA PRO A 261 -22.27 13.03 17.64
C PRO A 261 -23.05 14.34 17.45
N GLY A 262 -23.55 14.58 16.23
CA GLY A 262 -24.38 15.74 15.91
C GLY A 262 -24.33 16.26 14.47
N GLY A 263 -23.37 15.84 13.64
CA GLY A 263 -23.29 16.24 12.23
C GLY A 263 -24.13 15.37 11.30
N ALA A 264 -24.97 15.99 10.47
CA ALA A 264 -25.88 15.33 9.53
C ALA A 264 -25.14 14.57 8.41
N ALA A 265 -25.66 13.38 8.08
CA ALA A 265 -25.43 12.51 6.91
C ALA A 265 -24.22 12.78 5.99
N THR A 266 -23.09 12.10 6.22
CA THR A 266 -21.92 12.09 5.33
C THR A 266 -22.00 10.94 4.30
N THR A 267 -22.69 11.14 3.16
CA THR A 267 -22.85 10.08 2.16
C THR A 267 -21.62 9.94 1.24
N THR A 268 -20.60 9.20 1.67
CA THR A 268 -19.37 8.91 0.89
C THR A 268 -19.57 7.91 -0.28
N THR A 269 -20.19 8.35 -1.38
CA THR A 269 -20.37 7.48 -2.56
C THR A 269 -19.10 7.40 -3.42
N ALA A 270 -18.28 6.36 -3.22
CA ALA A 270 -17.11 6.07 -4.06
C ALA A 270 -17.50 5.55 -5.47
N ALA A 271 -17.87 6.44 -6.39
CA ALA A 271 -18.11 6.04 -7.79
C ALA A 271 -16.79 5.73 -8.51
N SER A 272 -16.56 4.47 -8.90
CA SER A 272 -15.36 4.10 -9.66
C SER A 272 -15.40 4.68 -11.08
N ALA A 273 -14.60 5.71 -11.36
CA ALA A 273 -14.48 6.31 -12.69
C ALA A 273 -13.65 5.49 -13.69
N SER A 274 -13.13 4.30 -13.32
CA SER A 274 -12.42 3.37 -14.23
C SER A 274 -13.28 2.88 -15.42
N CYS A 275 -14.54 3.30 -15.48
CA CYS A 275 -15.42 3.07 -16.61
C CYS A 275 -15.38 4.16 -17.70
N ALA A 276 -14.72 5.31 -17.50
CA ALA A 276 -14.80 6.45 -18.44
C ALA A 276 -13.50 6.79 -19.19
N VAL A 277 -12.37 6.16 -18.90
CA VAL A 277 -11.11 6.39 -19.64
C VAL A 277 -10.37 5.07 -19.87
N ALA A 278 -10.60 4.46 -21.03
CA ALA A 278 -9.69 3.53 -21.70
C ALA A 278 -10.07 3.42 -23.17
#